data_AF-A0A774MYF5-F1
#
_entry.id   AF-A0A774MYF5-F1
#
_cell.length_a   1.000
_cell.length_b   1.000
_cell.length_c   1.000
_cell.angle_alpha   90.00
_cell.angle_beta   90.00
_cell.angle_gamma   90.00
#
_symmetry.space_group_name_H-M   'P 1'
#
loop_
_entity.id
_entity.type
_entity.pdbx_description
1 polymer ?
#
loop_
_entity_poly.entity_id
_entity_poly.type
_entity_poly.pdbx_seq_one_letter_code
_entity_poly.pdbx_strand_id
1 'polypeptide(L)' 'IALDAGVSKIIPHIYSSIIDKVSGNTRADDVRQLLAIVRSRVG' A
#
# COMPACT_ATOMS: atom_id res chain seq x y z
N ILE A 1 12.52 -7.23 -1.41
CA ILE A 1 12.53 -8.07 -2.63
C ILE A 1 12.32 -7.24 -3.89
N ALA A 2 11.12 -6.73 -4.21
CA ALA A 2 10.89 -6.05 -5.50
C ALA A 2 11.74 -4.77 -5.68
N LEU A 3 11.87 -3.95 -4.63
CA LEU A 3 12.76 -2.78 -4.63
C LEU A 3 14.22 -3.20 -4.75
N ASP A 4 14.68 -4.12 -3.88
CA ASP A 4 16.07 -4.61 -3.88
C ASP A 4 16.47 -5.30 -5.19
N ALA A 5 15.51 -5.91 -5.89
CA ALA A 5 15.70 -6.55 -7.19
C ALA A 5 15.77 -5.55 -8.36
N GLY A 6 15.63 -4.25 -8.12
CA GLY A 6 15.72 -3.21 -9.15
C GLY A 6 14.55 -3.18 -10.12
N VAL A 7 13.36 -3.63 -9.71
CA VAL A 7 12.16 -3.57 -10.55
C VAL A 7 11.80 -2.11 -10.82
N SER A 8 11.72 -1.72 -12.09
CA SER A 8 11.60 -0.32 -12.51
C SER A 8 10.28 0.35 -12.15
N LYS A 9 9.18 -0.42 -12.09
CA LYS A 9 7.84 0.05 -11.67
C LYS A 9 7.11 -1.04 -10.89
N ILE A 10 6.56 -0.68 -9.74
CA ILE A 10 5.87 -1.60 -8.83
C ILE A 10 4.50 -1.02 -8.48
N ILE A 11 3.43 -1.81 -8.64
CA ILE A 11 2.05 -1.44 -8.28
C ILE A 11 1.48 -2.51 -7.34
N PRO A 12 1.60 -2.34 -6.00
CA PRO A 12 1.08 -3.32 -5.07
C PRO A 12 -0.44 -3.25 -4.99
N HIS A 13 -1.11 -4.41 -5.01
CA HIS A 13 -2.54 -4.52 -4.77
C HIS A 13 -2.79 -4.99 -3.34
N ILE A 14 -3.56 -4.22 -2.58
CA ILE A 14 -3.91 -4.51 -1.19
C ILE A 14 -5.43 -4.45 -1.08
N TYR A 15 -6.06 -5.57 -0.70
CA TYR A 15 -7.51 -5.75 -0.77
C TYR A 15 -8.13 -5.83 0.63
N SER A 16 -8.65 -7.01 1.00
CA SER A 16 -9.44 -7.24 2.21
C SER A 16 -8.77 -6.80 3.50
N SER A 17 -7.43 -6.75 3.54
CA SER A 17 -6.69 -6.27 4.70
C SER A 17 -6.92 -4.80 5.04
N ILE A 18 -7.32 -3.95 4.07
CA ILE A 18 -7.56 -2.51 4.26
C ILE A 18 -9.04 -2.10 4.08
N ILE A 19 -9.93 -3.07 3.92
CA ILE A 19 -11.37 -2.83 3.74
C ILE A 19 -12.09 -2.90 5.08
N ASP A 20 -12.87 -1.87 5.41
CA ASP A 20 -13.78 -1.87 6.55
C ASP A 20 -14.90 -2.91 6.33
N LYS A 21 -15.08 -3.80 7.30
CA LYS A 21 -15.97 -4.96 7.14
C LYS A 21 -17.46 -4.63 7.21
N VAL A 22 -17.81 -3.46 7.74
CA VAL A 22 -19.21 -3.04 7.87
C VAL A 22 -19.66 -2.30 6.62
N SER A 23 -18.88 -1.32 6.17
CA SER A 23 -19.20 -0.48 5.01
C SER A 23 -18.73 -1.05 3.68
N GLY A 24 -17.74 -1.95 3.67
CA GLY A 24 -17.09 -2.43 2.46
C GLY A 24 -16.13 -1.43 1.82
N ASN A 25 -15.94 -0.25 2.43
CA ASN A 25 -15.05 0.78 1.89
C ASN A 25 -13.60 0.51 2.27
N THR A 26 -12.68 0.87 1.37
CA THR A 26 -11.25 0.98 1.72
C THR A 26 -11.07 2.06 2.78
N ARG A 27 -10.38 1.72 3.88
CA ARG A 27 -10.07 2.68 4.95
C ARG A 27 -9.05 3.70 4.48
N ALA A 28 -9.43 4.98 4.46
CA ALA A 28 -8.58 6.06 3.99
C ALA A 28 -7.30 6.24 4.83
N ASP A 29 -7.35 5.96 6.13
CA ASP A 29 -6.18 6.04 7.01
C ASP A 29 -5.15 4.95 6.71
N ASP A 30 -5.59 3.75 6.36
CA ASP A 30 -4.69 2.67 5.94
C ASP A 30 -3.97 3.05 4.63
N VAL A 31 -4.68 3.70 3.69
CA VAL A 31 -4.07 4.23 2.46
C VAL A 31 -3.02 5.30 2.77
N ARG A 32 -3.30 6.21 3.70
CA ARG A 32 -2.33 7.23 4.14
C ARG A 32 -1.08 6.61 4.76
N GLN A 33 -1.25 5.58 5.60
CA GLN A 33 -0.13 4.83 6.18
C GLN A 33 0.70 4.11 5.12
N LEU A 34 0.05 3.43 4.17
CA LEU A 34 0.72 2.77 3.05
C LEU A 34 1.53 3.77 2.21
N LEU A 35 0.99 4.96 1.94
CA LEU A 35 1.71 6.00 1.22
C LEU A 35 2.96 6.47 2.00
N ALA A 36 2.84 6.67 3.31
CA ALA A 36 3.98 7.06 4.15
C ALA A 36 5.07 5.97 4.13
N ILE A 37 4.68 4.70 4.22
CA ILE A 37 5.60 3.56 4.09
C ILE A 37 6.28 3.58 2.72
N VAL A 38 5.52 3.68 1.63
CA VAL A 38 6.07 3.72 0.27
C VAL A 38 7.11 4.85 0.15
N ARG A 39 6.76 6.07 0.58
CA ARG A 39 7.69 7.21 0.56
C ARG A 39 8.97 6.96 1.35
N SER A 40 8.88 6.31 2.52
CA SER A 40 10.06 5.97 3.34
C SER A 40 11.00 4.94 2.71
N ARG A 41 10.53 4.19 1.70
CA ARG A 41 11.29 3.11 1.05
C ARG A 41 11.79 3.45 -0.36
N VAL A 42 11.29 4.52 -0.97
CA VAL A 42 11.66 4.95 -2.33
C VAL A 42 12.43 6.28 -2.36
N GLY A 43 12.73 6.85 -1.19
CA GLY A 43 13.54 8.05 -1.02
C GLY A 43 15.00 7.73 -0.72
#